data_AF-A0A1V6QRK6-F1
#
_entry.id   AF-A0A1V6QRK6-F1
#
_cell.length_a   1.000
_cell.length_b   1.000
_cell.length_c   1.000
_cell.angle_alpha   90.00
_cell.angle_beta   90.00
_cell.angle_gamma   90.00
#
_symmetry.space_group_name_H-M   'P 1'
#
loop_
_entity.id
_entity.type
_entity.pdbx_description
1 polymer ?
#
loop_
_entity_poly.entity_id
_entity_poly.type
_entity_poly.pdbx_seq_one_letter_code
_entity_poly.pdbx_strand_id
1 'polypeptide(L)'
;MTITGNLTTATHLHCIPSIVLPVMLLLDYQNALIQSLLTERFSGAPPSSIDQVVSDFDGVTFHLSTPESKTKILISINVKCYKELVQYGAQEVLEREYGPYIVSPEPGYDFSVQIDLENLPAEEQARNDLIMKLALLKRNAMAAPFEKAFDEFNKLAEEASRYTSESAPQGIQEGGEVMAIHYREEEAIYIKANWDRVTVIFSTVFREETDRIFGKVFLQEFVDARRRVLTLQNAPQVLFRNDPPLELANVPGLNASGGEVSYVTFVLFPRHLTPQRRYENISHIQTFRDYFHYHIKASKAYIHTRMRKRTADFLQVLNRARPENEERERKTASGRTFRVQG
;
A
#
# COMPACT_ATOMS: atom_id res chain seq x y z
N MET A 1 -6.41 52.76 -50.39
CA MET A 1 -7.40 52.29 -49.41
C MET A 1 -6.66 51.51 -48.35
N THR A 2 -6.67 52.07 -47.16
CA THR A 2 -6.07 51.58 -45.92
C THR A 2 -6.58 50.17 -45.59
N ILE A 3 -5.72 49.30 -45.04
CA ILE A 3 -5.98 48.54 -43.81
C ILE A 3 -4.62 48.06 -43.26
N THR A 4 -4.35 48.60 -42.07
CA THR A 4 -3.40 48.30 -41.00
C THR A 4 -2.93 46.86 -40.84
N GLY A 5 -1.60 46.68 -40.70
CA GLY A 5 -0.99 45.48 -40.12
C GLY A 5 -0.58 45.74 -38.67
N ASN A 6 -1.11 44.94 -37.73
CA ASN A 6 -0.64 44.85 -36.35
C ASN A 6 -0.02 43.46 -36.17
N LEU A 7 1.29 43.44 -35.83
CA LEU A 7 1.96 42.28 -35.28
C LEU A 7 1.61 42.16 -33.79
N THR A 8 0.92 41.11 -33.40
CA THR A 8 0.83 40.64 -32.01
C THR A 8 1.58 39.32 -31.90
N THR A 9 2.80 39.37 -31.36
CA THR A 9 3.55 38.22 -30.89
C THR A 9 2.88 37.65 -29.63
N ALA A 10 2.27 36.48 -29.77
CA ALA A 10 1.75 35.69 -28.66
C ALA A 10 2.90 35.02 -27.90
N THR A 11 3.13 35.47 -26.66
CA THR A 11 3.98 34.79 -25.68
C THR A 11 3.20 33.62 -25.08
N HIS A 12 3.44 32.41 -25.58
CA HIS A 12 3.00 31.17 -24.93
C HIS A 12 3.82 30.95 -23.64
N LEU A 13 3.30 31.45 -22.50
CA LEU A 13 3.67 30.90 -21.20
C LEU A 13 2.97 29.55 -21.04
N HIS A 14 3.75 28.47 -21.01
CA HIS A 14 3.30 27.17 -20.56
C HIS A 14 2.84 27.26 -19.10
N CYS A 15 1.53 27.43 -18.89
CA CYS A 15 0.88 26.97 -17.66
C CYS A 15 0.95 25.45 -17.68
N ILE A 16 1.93 24.89 -16.97
CA ILE A 16 1.89 23.49 -16.56
C ILE A 16 0.67 23.38 -15.63
N PRO A 17 -0.36 22.61 -15.96
CA PRO A 17 -1.45 22.40 -15.03
C PRO A 17 -0.85 21.75 -13.79
N SER A 18 -1.05 22.37 -12.63
CA SER A 18 -0.85 21.71 -11.34
C SER A 18 -1.69 20.45 -11.37
N ILE A 19 -1.03 19.31 -11.61
CA ILE A 19 -1.63 18.00 -11.43
C ILE A 19 -1.86 17.91 -9.92
N VAL A 20 -3.05 18.31 -9.49
CA VAL A 20 -3.62 17.85 -8.23
C VAL A 20 -3.87 16.37 -8.49
N LEU A 21 -2.84 15.54 -8.26
CA LEU A 21 -3.03 14.11 -8.10
C LEU A 21 -4.15 13.98 -7.05
N PRO A 22 -5.28 13.32 -7.35
CA PRO A 22 -6.21 12.97 -6.29
C PRO A 22 -5.37 12.27 -5.22
N VAL A 23 -5.32 12.85 -4.03
CA VAL A 23 -4.49 12.33 -2.96
C VAL A 23 -5.10 10.99 -2.57
N MET A 24 -4.58 9.92 -3.16
CA MET A 24 -4.91 8.56 -2.75
C MET A 24 -4.34 8.42 -1.33
N LEU A 25 -5.20 8.64 -0.34
CA LEU A 25 -4.81 8.63 1.07
C LEU A 25 -4.62 7.20 1.54
N LEU A 26 -5.55 6.30 1.21
CA LEU A 26 -5.42 4.87 1.43
C LEU A 26 -5.02 4.19 0.13
N LEU A 27 -4.30 3.07 0.22
CA LEU A 27 -4.04 2.22 -0.93
C LEU A 27 -5.25 1.34 -1.21
N ASP A 28 -5.55 1.15 -2.48
CA ASP A 28 -6.55 0.16 -2.92
C ASP A 28 -6.08 -1.26 -2.57
N TYR A 29 -7.02 -2.17 -2.31
CA TYR A 29 -6.70 -3.56 -1.94
C TYR A 29 -6.56 -4.48 -3.16
N GLN A 30 -7.26 -4.14 -4.23
CA GLN A 30 -7.29 -4.89 -5.48
C GLN A 30 -6.19 -4.45 -6.43
N ASN A 31 -5.73 -5.37 -7.27
CA ASN A 31 -4.83 -5.01 -8.35
C ASN A 31 -5.59 -4.29 -9.47
N ALA A 32 -5.36 -2.98 -9.61
CA ALA A 32 -6.06 -2.14 -10.57
C ALA A 32 -5.86 -2.56 -12.04
N LEU A 33 -4.69 -3.14 -12.39
CA LEU A 33 -4.42 -3.61 -13.74
C LEU A 33 -5.23 -4.86 -14.06
N ILE A 34 -5.27 -5.84 -13.14
CA ILE A 34 -6.10 -7.04 -13.28
C ILE A 34 -7.58 -6.64 -13.38
N GLN A 35 -8.04 -5.75 -12.50
CA GLN A 35 -9.41 -5.24 -12.53
C GLN A 35 -9.75 -4.62 -13.89
N SER A 36 -8.94 -3.65 -14.35
CA SER A 36 -9.18 -2.96 -15.62
C SER A 36 -9.18 -3.91 -16.81
N LEU A 37 -8.23 -4.84 -16.86
CA LEU A 37 -8.11 -5.81 -17.95
C LEU A 37 -9.32 -6.75 -17.99
N LEU A 38 -9.73 -7.28 -16.83
CA LEU A 38 -10.90 -8.17 -16.77
C LEU A 38 -12.20 -7.44 -17.07
N THR A 39 -12.37 -6.19 -16.62
CA THR A 39 -13.53 -5.35 -16.98
C THR A 39 -13.60 -5.15 -18.49
N GLU A 40 -12.48 -4.87 -19.15
CA GLU A 40 -12.45 -4.75 -20.61
C GLU A 40 -12.82 -6.09 -21.28
N ARG A 41 -12.29 -7.21 -20.80
CA ARG A 41 -12.53 -8.54 -21.40
C ARG A 41 -13.96 -9.05 -21.16
N PHE A 42 -14.59 -8.68 -20.06
CA PHE A 42 -15.96 -9.12 -19.73
C PHE A 42 -17.04 -8.23 -20.38
N SER A 43 -16.64 -7.14 -21.06
CA SER A 43 -17.54 -6.21 -21.74
C SER A 43 -18.24 -6.79 -22.99
N GLY A 44 -17.85 -7.99 -23.43
CA GLY A 44 -18.34 -8.61 -24.66
C GLY A 44 -17.54 -8.23 -25.92
N ALA A 45 -16.39 -7.58 -25.74
CA ALA A 45 -15.44 -7.34 -26.82
C ALA A 45 -14.92 -8.67 -27.42
N PRO A 46 -14.51 -8.69 -28.71
CA PRO A 46 -13.96 -9.89 -29.35
C PRO A 46 -12.78 -10.47 -28.54
N PRO A 47 -12.75 -11.79 -28.27
CA PRO A 47 -11.66 -12.42 -27.55
C PRO A 47 -10.31 -12.15 -28.21
N SER A 48 -9.33 -11.72 -27.42
CA SER A 48 -7.98 -11.41 -27.87
C SER A 48 -6.96 -12.22 -27.07
N SER A 49 -5.82 -12.51 -27.68
CA SER A 49 -4.73 -13.20 -26.99
C SER A 49 -4.13 -12.28 -25.92
N ILE A 50 -3.92 -12.82 -24.74
CA ILE A 50 -3.30 -12.14 -23.61
C ILE A 50 -2.02 -12.90 -23.25
N ASP A 51 -0.97 -12.15 -22.98
CA ASP A 51 0.28 -12.64 -22.42
C ASP A 51 0.95 -11.43 -21.74
N GLN A 52 0.68 -11.28 -20.44
CA GLN A 52 1.10 -10.11 -19.67
C GLN A 52 1.54 -10.53 -18.27
N VAL A 53 2.75 -10.09 -17.90
CA VAL A 53 3.26 -10.21 -16.53
C VAL A 53 3.03 -8.89 -15.81
N VAL A 54 2.37 -8.95 -14.66
CA VAL A 54 2.00 -7.79 -13.84
C VAL A 54 2.66 -7.92 -12.47
N SER A 55 3.43 -6.92 -12.07
CA SER A 55 3.99 -6.86 -10.71
C SER A 55 3.03 -6.19 -9.74
N ASP A 56 3.06 -6.63 -8.49
CA ASP A 56 2.34 -6.02 -7.37
C ASP A 56 3.32 -5.75 -6.22
N PHE A 57 2.86 -5.11 -5.15
CA PHE A 57 3.66 -4.90 -3.94
C PHE A 57 4.15 -6.22 -3.35
N ASP A 58 5.16 -6.14 -2.48
CA ASP A 58 5.78 -7.29 -1.79
C ASP A 58 6.50 -8.29 -2.70
N GLY A 59 6.81 -7.89 -3.94
CA GLY A 59 7.48 -8.76 -4.90
C GLY A 59 6.56 -9.84 -5.46
N VAL A 60 5.24 -9.70 -5.28
CA VAL A 60 4.24 -10.57 -5.89
C VAL A 60 4.21 -10.32 -7.39
N THR A 61 4.15 -11.40 -8.15
CA THR A 61 4.06 -11.35 -9.62
C THR A 61 2.85 -12.12 -10.09
N PHE A 62 2.07 -11.51 -10.97
CA PHE A 62 0.96 -12.12 -11.67
C PHE A 62 1.32 -12.38 -13.12
N HIS A 63 0.71 -13.40 -13.69
CA HIS A 63 0.75 -13.67 -15.12
C HIS A 63 -0.66 -13.92 -15.63
N LEU A 64 -1.07 -13.10 -16.57
CA LEU A 64 -2.36 -13.16 -17.23
C LEU A 64 -2.11 -13.60 -18.66
N SER A 65 -2.59 -14.80 -19.01
CA SER A 65 -2.33 -15.39 -20.32
C SER A 65 -3.53 -16.13 -20.88
N THR A 66 -3.52 -16.41 -22.18
CA THR A 66 -4.51 -17.23 -22.87
C THR A 66 -3.83 -18.41 -23.57
N PRO A 67 -3.35 -19.43 -22.83
CA PRO A 67 -2.47 -20.46 -23.38
C PRO A 67 -3.19 -21.44 -24.31
N GLU A 68 -4.45 -21.77 -24.02
CA GLU A 68 -5.24 -22.72 -24.81
C GLU A 68 -6.06 -22.03 -25.91
N SER A 69 -6.82 -21.00 -25.53
CA SER A 69 -7.74 -20.28 -26.42
C SER A 69 -7.87 -18.83 -25.98
N LYS A 70 -8.22 -17.94 -26.91
CA LYS A 70 -8.47 -16.52 -26.61
C LYS A 70 -9.64 -16.29 -25.65
N THR A 71 -10.49 -17.30 -25.46
CA THR A 71 -11.65 -17.27 -24.57
C THR A 71 -11.33 -17.70 -23.14
N LYS A 72 -10.25 -18.46 -22.93
CA LYS A 72 -9.82 -18.93 -21.61
C LYS A 72 -8.68 -18.09 -21.08
N ILE A 73 -8.96 -17.28 -20.08
CA ILE A 73 -7.97 -16.43 -19.41
C ILE A 73 -7.43 -17.20 -18.20
N LEU A 74 -6.15 -17.51 -18.23
CA LEU A 74 -5.39 -18.04 -17.10
C LEU A 74 -4.80 -16.87 -16.30
N ILE A 75 -4.98 -16.88 -14.99
CA ILE A 75 -4.41 -15.91 -14.05
C ILE A 75 -3.61 -16.70 -13.03
N SER A 76 -2.29 -16.55 -13.08
CA SER A 76 -1.35 -17.20 -12.17
C SER A 76 -0.71 -16.17 -11.25
N ILE A 77 -0.47 -16.55 -9.99
CA ILE A 77 0.18 -15.69 -8.98
C ILE A 77 1.40 -16.41 -8.40
N ASN A 78 2.50 -15.68 -8.27
CA ASN A 78 3.70 -16.08 -7.56
C ASN A 78 3.84 -15.22 -6.30
N VAL A 79 3.93 -15.87 -5.14
CA VAL A 79 4.07 -15.24 -3.83
C VAL A 79 5.20 -15.94 -3.08
N LYS A 80 6.26 -15.20 -2.74
CA LYS A 80 7.45 -15.75 -2.09
C LYS A 80 7.16 -16.62 -0.86
N CYS A 81 6.23 -16.19 -0.02
CA CYS A 81 5.84 -16.88 1.22
C CYS A 81 4.67 -17.86 1.05
N TYR A 82 4.30 -18.26 -0.17
CA TYR A 82 3.11 -19.09 -0.42
C TYR A 82 3.09 -20.38 0.40
N LYS A 83 4.23 -21.06 0.55
CA LYS A 83 4.34 -22.28 1.36
C LYS A 83 3.98 -22.06 2.83
N GLU A 84 4.36 -20.92 3.39
CA GLU A 84 3.98 -20.54 4.77
C GLU A 84 2.48 -20.24 4.85
N LEU A 85 1.94 -19.53 3.85
CA LEU A 85 0.50 -19.24 3.77
C LEU A 85 -0.33 -20.53 3.73
N VAL A 86 0.10 -21.54 2.96
CA VAL A 86 -0.56 -22.86 2.91
C VAL A 86 -0.54 -23.55 4.27
N GLN A 87 0.57 -23.49 5.03
CA GLN A 87 0.63 -24.04 6.40
C GLN A 87 -0.37 -23.38 7.35
N TYR A 88 -0.75 -22.13 7.06
CA TYR A 88 -1.72 -21.36 7.84
C TYR A 88 -3.14 -21.38 7.27
N GLY A 89 -3.41 -22.23 6.29
CA GLY A 89 -4.76 -22.49 5.78
C GLY A 89 -5.14 -21.65 4.54
N ALA A 90 -4.17 -21.18 3.77
CA ALA A 90 -4.45 -20.45 2.53
C ALA A 90 -5.17 -21.31 1.49
N GLN A 91 -4.96 -22.63 1.49
CA GLN A 91 -5.62 -23.53 0.55
C GLN A 91 -7.14 -23.52 0.76
N GLU A 92 -7.62 -23.63 2.00
CA GLU A 92 -9.06 -23.62 2.29
C GLU A 92 -9.70 -22.27 1.94
N VAL A 93 -8.99 -21.16 2.18
CA VAL A 93 -9.46 -19.82 1.81
C VAL A 93 -9.54 -19.67 0.30
N LEU A 94 -8.53 -20.11 -0.45
CA LEU A 94 -8.52 -20.01 -1.91
C LEU A 94 -9.58 -20.93 -2.54
N GLU A 95 -9.78 -22.14 -2.01
CA GLU A 95 -10.84 -23.04 -2.44
C GLU A 95 -12.24 -22.46 -2.17
N ARG A 96 -12.44 -21.83 -1.01
CA ARG A 96 -13.68 -21.14 -0.67
C ARG A 96 -13.99 -19.98 -1.64
N GLU A 97 -12.99 -19.19 -2.00
CA GLU A 97 -13.19 -17.99 -2.83
C GLU A 97 -13.25 -18.30 -4.33
N TYR A 98 -12.48 -19.28 -4.81
CA TYR A 98 -12.23 -19.51 -6.24
C TYR A 98 -12.55 -20.92 -6.74
N GLY A 99 -13.00 -21.85 -5.89
CA GLY A 99 -13.14 -23.29 -6.17
C GLY A 99 -13.45 -23.69 -7.62
N PRO A 100 -14.53 -23.20 -8.26
CA PRO A 100 -14.90 -23.56 -9.63
C PRO A 100 -13.88 -23.19 -10.72
N TYR A 101 -12.99 -22.24 -10.41
CA TYR A 101 -12.02 -21.65 -11.33
C TYR A 101 -10.59 -22.16 -11.10
N ILE A 102 -10.36 -22.92 -10.03
CA ILE A 102 -9.01 -23.40 -9.68
C ILE A 102 -8.56 -24.43 -10.71
N VAL A 103 -7.33 -24.26 -11.21
CA VAL A 103 -6.67 -25.19 -12.12
C VAL A 103 -5.30 -25.57 -11.58
N SER A 104 -4.62 -26.50 -12.25
CA SER A 104 -3.23 -26.82 -11.90
C SER A 104 -2.36 -25.56 -12.03
N PRO A 105 -1.52 -25.23 -11.03
CA PRO A 105 -0.66 -24.06 -11.09
C PRO A 105 0.24 -24.07 -12.32
N GLU A 106 0.36 -22.92 -12.97
CA GLU A 106 1.29 -22.71 -14.08
C GLU A 106 2.74 -22.94 -13.61
N PRO A 107 3.60 -23.58 -14.42
CA PRO A 107 5.01 -23.76 -14.06
C PRO A 107 5.70 -22.43 -13.69
N GLY A 108 6.26 -22.35 -12.49
CA GLY A 108 6.89 -21.14 -11.95
C GLY A 108 5.97 -20.24 -11.11
N TYR A 109 4.69 -20.59 -11.02
CA TYR A 109 3.70 -19.90 -10.19
C TYR A 109 3.19 -20.83 -9.07
N ASP A 110 2.64 -20.22 -8.03
CA ASP A 110 2.22 -20.93 -6.83
C ASP A 110 0.74 -21.33 -6.87
N PHE A 111 -0.09 -20.52 -7.53
CA PHE A 111 -1.53 -20.73 -7.65
C PHE A 111 -2.05 -20.18 -8.97
N SER A 112 -3.00 -20.88 -9.60
CA SER A 112 -3.61 -20.46 -10.86
C SER A 112 -5.12 -20.65 -10.86
N VAL A 113 -5.81 -19.68 -11.45
CA VAL A 113 -7.25 -19.76 -11.75
C VAL A 113 -7.48 -19.52 -13.24
N GLN A 114 -8.47 -20.19 -13.80
CA GLN A 114 -8.85 -20.05 -15.20
C GLN A 114 -10.31 -19.62 -15.31
N ILE A 115 -10.55 -18.59 -16.11
CA ILE A 115 -11.88 -18.08 -16.42
C ILE A 115 -12.18 -18.30 -17.90
N ASP A 116 -13.37 -18.80 -18.20
CA ASP A 116 -13.88 -18.93 -19.55
C ASP A 116 -14.84 -17.78 -19.86
N LEU A 117 -14.51 -16.97 -20.87
CA LEU A 117 -15.33 -15.85 -21.34
C LEU A 117 -16.69 -16.32 -21.92
N GLU A 118 -16.81 -17.59 -22.32
CA GLU A 118 -18.07 -18.17 -22.80
C GLU A 118 -19.01 -18.59 -21.66
N ASN A 119 -18.49 -18.78 -20.45
CA ASN A 119 -19.24 -19.24 -19.28
C ASN A 119 -19.18 -18.22 -18.12
N LEU A 120 -19.45 -16.95 -18.44
CA LEU A 120 -19.53 -15.88 -17.44
C LEU A 120 -20.92 -15.82 -16.80
N PRO A 121 -21.04 -15.33 -15.55
CA PRO A 121 -22.33 -15.05 -14.92
C PRO A 121 -23.22 -14.18 -15.82
N ALA A 122 -24.52 -14.48 -15.90
CA ALA A 122 -25.44 -13.71 -16.74
C ALA A 122 -25.63 -12.27 -16.24
N GLU A 123 -25.70 -12.09 -14.93
CA GLU A 123 -25.94 -10.81 -14.26
C GLU A 123 -24.67 -9.94 -14.23
N GLU A 124 -24.82 -8.66 -14.59
CA GLU A 124 -23.72 -7.68 -14.60
C GLU A 124 -23.08 -7.52 -13.21
N GLN A 125 -23.89 -7.47 -12.15
CA GLN A 125 -23.37 -7.37 -10.78
C GLN A 125 -22.50 -8.57 -10.42
N ALA A 126 -22.94 -9.79 -10.76
CA ALA A 126 -22.17 -11.00 -10.52
C ALA A 126 -20.85 -11.04 -11.32
N ARG A 127 -20.82 -10.46 -12.53
CA ARG A 127 -19.58 -10.28 -13.30
C ARG A 127 -18.62 -9.31 -12.61
N ASN A 128 -19.12 -8.17 -12.15
CA ASN A 128 -18.32 -7.16 -11.44
C ASN A 128 -17.75 -7.72 -10.14
N ASP A 129 -18.55 -8.49 -9.38
CA ASP A 129 -18.10 -9.15 -8.16
C ASP A 129 -17.02 -10.20 -8.45
N LEU A 130 -17.14 -10.96 -9.54
CA LEU A 130 -16.12 -11.91 -9.98
C LEU A 130 -14.81 -11.21 -10.36
N ILE A 131 -14.88 -10.11 -11.13
CA ILE A 131 -13.71 -9.30 -11.48
C ILE A 131 -12.99 -8.82 -10.21
N MET A 132 -13.74 -8.27 -9.26
CA MET A 132 -13.18 -7.78 -7.99
C MET A 132 -12.54 -8.91 -7.18
N LYS A 133 -13.20 -10.08 -7.09
CA LYS A 133 -12.63 -11.26 -6.43
C LYS A 133 -11.30 -11.67 -7.05
N LEU A 134 -11.19 -11.70 -8.37
CA LEU A 134 -9.95 -12.07 -9.07
C LEU A 134 -8.86 -11.01 -8.86
N ALA A 135 -9.21 -9.73 -8.86
CA ALA A 135 -8.27 -8.65 -8.58
C ALA A 135 -7.77 -8.63 -7.12
N LEU A 136 -8.49 -9.29 -6.19
CA LEU A 136 -8.12 -9.43 -4.78
C LEU A 136 -7.34 -10.71 -4.45
N LEU A 137 -6.81 -11.42 -5.45
CA LEU A 137 -6.17 -12.73 -5.26
C LEU A 137 -5.02 -12.70 -4.24
N LYS A 138 -4.13 -11.69 -4.32
CA LYS A 138 -3.05 -11.48 -3.32
C LYS A 138 -3.62 -11.30 -1.91
N ARG A 139 -4.64 -10.45 -1.77
CA ARG A 139 -5.29 -10.15 -0.49
C ARG A 139 -5.88 -11.42 0.12
N ASN A 140 -6.60 -12.21 -0.67
CA ASN A 140 -7.25 -13.42 -0.20
C ASN A 140 -6.24 -14.50 0.20
N ALA A 141 -5.15 -14.69 -0.56
CA ALA A 141 -4.08 -15.62 -0.18
C ALA A 141 -3.43 -15.24 1.16
N MET A 142 -3.14 -13.94 1.35
CA MET A 142 -2.51 -13.45 2.59
C MET A 142 -3.48 -13.28 3.77
N ALA A 143 -4.79 -13.40 3.56
CA ALA A 143 -5.78 -13.27 4.62
C ALA A 143 -5.81 -14.48 5.56
N ALA A 144 -5.41 -15.67 5.09
CA ALA A 144 -5.57 -16.92 5.83
C ALA A 144 -4.91 -16.94 7.22
N PRO A 145 -3.66 -16.48 7.41
CA PRO A 145 -3.06 -16.42 8.75
C PRO A 145 -3.82 -15.49 9.71
N PHE A 146 -4.37 -14.38 9.20
CA PHE A 146 -5.18 -13.47 10.02
C PHE A 146 -6.53 -14.08 10.37
N GLU A 147 -7.18 -14.74 9.41
CA GLU A 147 -8.42 -15.47 9.63
C GLU A 147 -8.23 -16.54 10.72
N LYS A 148 -7.17 -17.36 10.59
CA LYS A 148 -6.80 -18.38 11.57
C LYS A 148 -6.55 -17.78 12.96
N ALA A 149 -5.82 -16.67 13.06
CA ALA A 149 -5.58 -15.99 14.33
C ALA A 149 -6.87 -15.47 14.98
N PHE A 150 -7.81 -14.98 14.18
CA PHE A 150 -9.08 -14.45 14.71
C PHE A 150 -9.99 -15.58 15.20
N ASP A 151 -9.98 -16.73 14.51
CA ASP A 151 -10.71 -17.91 14.96
C ASP A 151 -10.09 -18.53 16.22
N GLU A 152 -8.77 -18.55 16.31
CA GLU A 152 -8.04 -18.96 17.50
C GLU A 152 -8.32 -18.03 18.68
N PHE A 153 -8.32 -16.71 18.46
CA PHE A 153 -8.74 -15.73 19.46
C PHE A 153 -10.14 -16.04 20.00
N ASN A 154 -11.11 -16.34 19.14
CA ASN A 154 -12.48 -16.63 19.58
C ASN A 154 -12.53 -17.88 20.48
N LYS A 155 -11.78 -18.93 20.14
CA LYS A 155 -11.67 -20.15 20.96
C LYS A 155 -11.03 -19.86 22.32
N LEU A 156 -9.89 -19.17 22.32
CA LEU A 156 -9.18 -18.81 23.55
C LEU A 156 -10.00 -17.88 24.44
N ALA A 157 -10.74 -16.93 23.86
CA ALA A 157 -11.63 -16.03 24.59
C ALA A 157 -12.81 -16.79 25.23
N GLU A 158 -13.39 -17.76 24.52
CA GLU A 158 -14.45 -18.60 25.07
C GLU A 158 -13.93 -19.48 26.21
N GLU A 159 -12.77 -20.11 26.04
CA GLU A 159 -12.14 -20.91 27.10
C GLU A 159 -11.77 -20.06 28.32
N ALA A 160 -11.18 -18.89 28.11
CA ALA A 160 -10.82 -17.96 29.18
C ALA A 160 -12.05 -17.47 29.97
N SER A 161 -13.21 -17.34 29.33
CA SER A 161 -14.46 -16.93 30.00
C SER A 161 -14.93 -17.91 31.09
N ARG A 162 -14.40 -19.15 31.08
CA ARG A 162 -14.71 -20.20 32.07
C ARG A 162 -13.84 -20.12 33.33
N TYR A 163 -12.81 -19.27 33.33
CA TYR A 163 -11.85 -19.12 34.42
C TYR A 163 -11.81 -17.68 34.92
N THR A 164 -11.39 -17.49 36.17
CA THR A 164 -10.99 -16.16 36.65
C THR A 164 -9.56 -15.88 36.16
N SER A 165 -9.19 -14.60 36.05
CA SER A 165 -7.87 -14.18 35.54
C SER A 165 -6.69 -14.85 36.27
N GLU A 166 -6.86 -15.20 37.55
CA GLU A 166 -5.85 -15.84 38.40
C GLU A 166 -5.83 -17.37 38.31
N SER A 167 -6.91 -17.99 37.79
CA SER A 167 -7.05 -19.46 37.69
C SER A 167 -6.94 -20.00 36.27
N ALA A 168 -6.71 -19.12 35.28
CA ALA A 168 -6.55 -19.52 33.90
C ALA A 168 -5.31 -20.43 33.71
N PRO A 169 -5.45 -21.59 33.04
CA PRO A 169 -4.32 -22.46 32.70
C PRO A 169 -3.20 -21.72 31.95
N GLN A 170 -1.95 -22.16 32.12
CA GLN A 170 -0.78 -21.55 31.46
C GLN A 170 -0.94 -21.42 29.94
N GLY A 171 -1.53 -22.41 29.26
CA GLY A 171 -1.76 -22.35 27.81
C GLY A 171 -2.67 -21.20 27.37
N ILE A 172 -3.68 -20.83 28.19
CA ILE A 172 -4.53 -19.66 27.91
C ILE A 172 -3.74 -18.36 28.12
N GLN A 173 -2.88 -18.32 29.14
CA GLN A 173 -2.05 -17.15 29.45
C GLN A 173 -0.95 -16.91 28.41
N GLU A 174 -0.35 -17.97 27.88
CA GLU A 174 0.69 -17.92 26.86
C GLU A 174 0.15 -17.56 25.48
N GLY A 175 -1.12 -17.87 25.22
CA GLY A 175 -1.81 -17.62 23.96
C GLY A 175 -1.49 -18.67 22.89
N GLY A 176 -1.92 -18.38 21.67
CA GLY A 176 -1.67 -19.19 20.49
C GLY A 176 -0.23 -19.14 20.00
N GLU A 177 0.08 -20.01 19.05
CA GLU A 177 1.39 -20.02 18.39
C GLU A 177 1.61 -18.77 17.53
N VAL A 178 2.87 -18.36 17.39
CA VAL A 178 3.24 -17.24 16.52
C VAL A 178 3.28 -17.73 15.07
N MET A 179 2.45 -17.15 14.23
CA MET A 179 2.51 -17.34 12.78
C MET A 179 3.43 -16.30 12.16
N ALA A 180 4.43 -16.73 11.39
CA ALA A 180 5.42 -15.86 10.75
C ALA A 180 5.25 -15.90 9.24
N ILE A 181 5.14 -14.74 8.61
CA ILE A 181 4.96 -14.57 7.16
C ILE A 181 6.14 -13.76 6.61
N HIS A 182 7.07 -14.42 5.92
CA HIS A 182 8.25 -13.80 5.32
C HIS A 182 7.94 -13.29 3.90
N TYR A 183 7.07 -12.29 3.84
CA TYR A 183 6.60 -11.70 2.58
C TYR A 183 7.68 -10.95 1.80
N ARG A 184 8.81 -10.57 2.44
CA ARG A 184 10.01 -10.02 1.80
C ARG A 184 11.28 -10.66 2.37
N GLU A 185 12.44 -10.37 1.76
CA GLU A 185 13.74 -10.91 2.19
C GLU A 185 14.14 -10.56 3.63
N GLU A 186 13.95 -9.31 4.02
CA GLU A 186 14.42 -8.77 5.31
C GLU A 186 13.25 -8.28 6.19
N GLU A 187 12.01 -8.54 5.76
CA GLU A 187 10.80 -8.08 6.44
C GLU A 187 9.82 -9.25 6.59
N ALA A 188 9.14 -9.30 7.73
CA ALA A 188 8.17 -10.33 8.07
C ALA A 188 6.99 -9.76 8.87
N ILE A 189 5.84 -10.41 8.75
CA ILE A 189 4.65 -10.17 9.58
C ILE A 189 4.53 -11.33 10.56
N TYR A 190 4.42 -11.02 11.84
CA TYR A 190 4.14 -11.99 12.88
C TYR A 190 2.73 -11.78 13.43
N ILE A 191 1.97 -12.85 13.59
CA ILE A 191 0.60 -12.79 14.11
C ILE A 191 0.51 -13.74 15.28
N LYS A 192 0.03 -13.24 16.42
CA LYS A 192 -0.20 -14.04 17.62
C LYS A 192 -1.58 -13.74 18.19
N ALA A 193 -2.39 -14.78 18.35
CA ALA A 193 -3.67 -14.69 19.06
C ALA A 193 -3.45 -14.92 20.56
N ASN A 194 -4.04 -14.06 21.39
CA ASN A 194 -4.20 -14.29 22.83
C ASN A 194 -5.70 -14.31 23.15
N TRP A 195 -6.07 -14.66 24.38
CA TRP A 195 -7.47 -14.69 24.80
C TRP A 195 -8.15 -13.29 24.85
N ASP A 196 -7.39 -12.21 25.05
CA ASP A 196 -7.91 -10.85 25.18
C ASP A 196 -7.65 -9.93 23.97
N ARG A 197 -6.76 -10.35 23.05
CA ARG A 197 -6.33 -9.57 21.88
C ARG A 197 -5.70 -10.44 20.80
N VAL A 198 -5.63 -9.92 19.58
CA VAL A 198 -4.72 -10.41 18.54
C VAL A 198 -3.62 -9.37 18.31
N THR A 199 -2.37 -9.81 18.29
CA THR A 199 -1.21 -8.96 18.10
C THR A 199 -0.60 -9.23 16.73
N VAL A 200 -0.45 -8.17 15.93
CA VAL A 200 0.18 -8.22 14.59
C VAL A 200 1.44 -7.37 14.63
N ILE A 201 2.60 -7.95 14.34
CA ILE A 201 3.90 -7.31 14.44
C ILE A 201 4.53 -7.29 13.06
N PHE A 202 4.76 -6.08 12.53
CA PHE A 202 5.55 -5.88 11.33
C PHE A 202 7.01 -5.67 11.71
N SER A 203 7.89 -6.49 11.16
CA SER A 203 9.32 -6.18 11.11
C SER A 203 9.61 -5.49 9.77
N THR A 204 10.09 -4.25 9.83
CA THR A 204 10.40 -3.43 8.65
C THR A 204 11.83 -2.94 8.71
N VAL A 205 12.46 -2.81 7.55
CA VAL A 205 13.85 -2.35 7.42
C VAL A 205 13.89 -1.07 6.61
N PHE A 206 14.57 -0.06 7.14
CA PHE A 206 14.78 1.21 6.43
C PHE A 206 16.19 1.27 5.87
N ARG A 207 16.33 1.06 4.56
CA ARG A 207 17.63 1.12 3.88
C ARG A 207 18.20 2.55 3.81
N GLU A 208 17.33 3.54 3.65
CA GLU A 208 17.72 4.95 3.64
C GLU A 208 17.59 5.55 5.04
N GLU A 209 18.64 6.20 5.54
CA GLU A 209 18.60 6.88 6.84
C GLU A 209 17.52 7.97 6.89
N THR A 210 17.32 8.71 5.80
CA THR A 210 16.25 9.71 5.69
C THR A 210 14.87 9.09 5.90
N ASP A 211 14.61 7.92 5.30
CA ASP A 211 13.33 7.21 5.44
C ASP A 211 13.15 6.65 6.85
N ARG A 212 14.24 6.23 7.50
CA ARG A 212 14.23 5.85 8.92
C ARG A 212 13.80 7.02 9.81
N ILE A 213 14.30 8.23 9.55
CA ILE A 213 13.93 9.43 10.32
C ILE A 213 12.46 9.82 10.06
N PHE A 214 12.01 9.85 8.81
CA PHE A 214 10.60 10.08 8.49
C PHE A 214 9.71 9.01 9.15
N GLY A 215 10.07 7.74 9.00
CA GLY A 215 9.34 6.61 9.56
C GLY A 215 9.20 6.72 11.07
N LYS A 216 10.26 7.11 11.79
CA LYS A 216 10.20 7.35 13.24
C LYS A 216 9.17 8.43 13.61
N VAL A 217 9.13 9.54 12.87
CA VAL A 217 8.15 10.62 13.12
C VAL A 217 6.73 10.13 12.86
N PHE A 218 6.49 9.43 11.76
CA PHE A 218 5.18 8.85 11.47
C PHE A 218 4.74 7.85 12.56
N LEU A 219 5.61 6.92 12.95
CA LEU A 219 5.30 5.91 13.95
C LEU A 219 5.04 6.52 15.33
N GLN A 220 5.79 7.56 15.70
CA GLN A 220 5.50 8.32 16.92
C GLN A 220 4.09 8.93 16.89
N GLU A 221 3.68 9.50 15.75
CA GLU A 221 2.31 10.01 15.59
C GLU A 221 1.26 8.90 15.62
N PHE A 222 1.53 7.70 15.08
CA PHE A 222 0.64 6.55 15.23
C PHE A 222 0.43 6.13 16.69
N VAL A 223 1.51 6.08 17.48
CA VAL A 223 1.46 5.74 18.90
C VAL A 223 0.66 6.77 19.70
N ASP A 224 0.86 8.07 19.40
CA ASP A 224 0.21 9.15 20.13
C ASP A 224 -1.20 9.50 19.62
N ALA A 225 -1.58 9.06 18.42
CA ALA A 225 -2.87 9.40 17.78
C ALA A 225 -4.06 9.11 18.69
N ARG A 226 -4.07 7.94 19.35
CA ARG A 226 -5.16 7.55 20.29
C ARG A 226 -5.27 8.45 21.51
N ARG A 227 -4.16 9.08 21.93
CA ARG A 227 -4.13 9.99 23.08
C ARG A 227 -4.63 11.38 22.70
N ARG A 228 -4.29 11.85 21.50
CA ARG A 228 -4.58 13.23 21.05
C ARG A 228 -5.95 13.37 20.40
N VAL A 229 -6.44 12.33 19.71
CA VAL A 229 -7.65 12.39 18.88
C VAL A 229 -8.78 11.58 19.53
N LEU A 230 -9.79 12.28 20.05
CA LEU A 230 -10.93 11.69 20.78
C LEU A 230 -11.69 10.64 19.94
N THR A 231 -11.85 10.87 18.64
CA THR A 231 -12.53 9.93 17.73
C THR A 231 -11.75 8.63 17.52
N LEU A 232 -10.45 8.59 17.84
CA LEU A 232 -9.59 7.42 17.66
C LEU A 232 -9.35 6.63 18.96
N GLN A 233 -9.99 6.98 20.08
CA GLN A 233 -9.80 6.25 21.35
C GLN A 233 -10.09 4.75 21.24
N ASN A 234 -11.07 4.41 20.40
CA ASN A 234 -11.52 3.04 20.17
C ASN A 234 -10.74 2.28 19.08
N ALA A 235 -9.73 2.91 18.45
CA ALA A 235 -8.89 2.29 17.43
C ALA A 235 -7.88 1.27 18.02
N PRO A 236 -7.27 0.40 17.18
CA PRO A 236 -6.18 -0.48 17.59
C PRO A 236 -5.02 0.26 18.24
N GLN A 237 -4.40 -0.35 19.25
CA GLN A 237 -3.17 0.22 19.82
C GLN A 237 -2.00 -0.03 18.89
N VAL A 238 -1.14 0.96 18.72
CA VAL A 238 0.11 0.82 17.98
C VAL A 238 1.26 1.03 18.96
N LEU A 239 2.28 0.17 18.86
CA LEU A 239 3.54 0.29 19.58
C LEU A 239 4.68 0.24 18.56
N PHE A 240 5.77 0.92 18.87
CA PHE A 240 6.96 0.95 18.01
C PHE A 240 8.22 0.77 18.86
N ARG A 241 9.07 -0.20 18.49
CA ARG A 241 10.35 -0.49 19.16
C ARG A 241 11.39 -0.96 18.13
N ASN A 242 12.67 -0.80 18.45
CA ASN A 242 13.76 -1.36 17.65
C ASN A 242 14.16 -2.78 18.12
N ASP A 243 13.89 -3.10 19.38
CA ASP A 243 14.12 -4.44 19.92
C ASP A 243 12.89 -5.33 19.66
N PRO A 244 13.10 -6.64 19.39
CA PRO A 244 12.00 -7.59 19.24
C PRO A 244 11.07 -7.58 20.47
N PRO A 245 9.74 -7.47 20.28
CA PRO A 245 8.77 -7.61 21.37
C PRO A 245 8.84 -9.00 22.04
N LEU A 246 8.41 -9.10 23.30
CA LEU A 246 8.44 -10.35 24.08
C LEU A 246 7.59 -11.46 23.44
N GLU A 247 6.55 -11.08 22.70
CA GLU A 247 5.71 -11.98 21.92
C GLU A 247 6.51 -12.80 20.91
N LEU A 248 7.67 -12.29 20.48
CA LEU A 248 8.56 -12.93 19.52
C LEU A 248 9.79 -13.59 20.15
N ALA A 249 9.87 -13.66 21.49
CA ALA A 249 11.07 -14.18 22.18
C ALA A 249 11.45 -15.61 21.78
N ASN A 250 10.48 -16.42 21.37
CA ASN A 250 10.68 -17.82 20.98
C ASN A 250 10.89 -18.01 19.46
N VAL A 251 10.87 -16.94 18.67
CA VAL A 251 11.05 -17.03 17.22
C VAL A 251 12.56 -17.06 16.92
N PRO A 252 13.06 -18.14 16.28
CA PRO A 252 14.50 -18.27 15.99
C PRO A 252 14.93 -17.26 14.93
N GLY A 253 16.19 -16.80 15.02
CA GLY A 253 16.79 -15.91 14.01
C GLY A 253 16.44 -14.43 14.15
N LEU A 254 15.68 -14.03 15.16
CA LEU A 254 15.47 -12.62 15.50
C LEU A 254 16.70 -12.07 16.22
N ASN A 255 17.69 -11.63 15.46
CA ASN A 255 18.88 -11.01 16.03
C ASN A 255 18.52 -9.66 16.65
N ALA A 256 18.69 -9.52 17.97
CA ALA A 256 18.59 -8.26 18.71
C ALA A 256 19.77 -7.29 18.45
N SER A 257 20.57 -7.53 17.42
CA SER A 257 21.91 -6.95 17.27
C SER A 257 22.06 -6.30 15.90
N GLY A 258 21.58 -5.05 15.78
CA GLY A 258 21.85 -4.24 14.59
C GLY A 258 21.12 -2.91 14.53
N GLY A 259 19.97 -2.73 15.19
CA GLY A 259 19.21 -1.47 15.14
C GLY A 259 18.67 -1.08 13.76
N GLU A 260 18.83 -1.94 12.76
CA GLU A 260 18.35 -1.75 11.38
C GLU A 260 16.90 -2.19 11.21
N VAL A 261 16.45 -3.16 12.00
CA VAL A 261 15.07 -3.64 12.02
C VAL A 261 14.24 -2.83 13.00
N SER A 262 13.05 -2.45 12.54
CA SER A 262 12.04 -1.72 13.30
C SER A 262 10.80 -2.60 13.46
N TYR A 263 10.30 -2.75 14.68
CA TYR A 263 9.12 -3.53 15.00
C TYR A 263 7.93 -2.60 15.26
N VAL A 264 6.89 -2.73 14.44
CA VAL A 264 5.63 -2.02 14.59
C VAL A 264 4.55 -3.01 15.00
N THR A 265 4.04 -2.88 16.21
CA THR A 265 3.06 -3.80 16.79
C THR A 265 1.68 -3.17 16.82
N PHE A 266 0.72 -3.79 16.14
CA PHE A 266 -0.70 -3.49 16.22
C PHE A 266 -1.38 -4.47 17.18
N VAL A 267 -2.11 -3.93 18.16
CA VAL A 267 -2.90 -4.71 19.10
C VAL A 267 -4.38 -4.53 18.80
N LEU A 268 -4.99 -5.60 18.30
CA LEU A 268 -6.39 -5.69 17.94
C LEU A 268 -7.20 -6.28 19.11
N PHE A 269 -8.01 -5.44 19.75
CA PHE A 269 -8.98 -5.84 20.78
C PHE A 269 -10.27 -6.46 20.19
N PRO A 270 -11.12 -7.13 21.01
CA PRO A 270 -12.29 -7.88 20.53
C PRO A 270 -13.25 -7.07 19.64
N ARG A 271 -13.38 -5.77 19.88
CA ARG A 271 -14.17 -4.83 19.06
C ARG A 271 -13.71 -4.68 17.60
N HIS A 272 -12.47 -5.04 17.30
CA HIS A 272 -11.89 -5.07 15.96
C HIS A 272 -11.99 -6.45 15.32
N LEU A 273 -12.22 -7.49 16.12
CA LEU A 273 -12.21 -8.88 15.68
C LEU A 273 -13.62 -9.40 15.36
N THR A 274 -14.62 -8.50 15.31
CA THR A 274 -16.00 -8.89 15.05
C THR A 274 -16.15 -9.42 13.62
N PRO A 275 -17.03 -10.41 13.38
CA PRO A 275 -17.22 -10.99 12.05
C PRO A 275 -17.54 -9.95 10.97
N GLN A 276 -18.29 -8.90 11.32
CA GLN A 276 -18.70 -7.85 10.39
C GLN A 276 -17.52 -6.96 9.94
N ARG A 277 -16.50 -6.80 10.78
CA ARG A 277 -15.33 -5.95 10.50
C ARG A 277 -14.10 -6.73 10.06
N ARG A 278 -14.13 -8.06 10.19
CA ARG A 278 -13.03 -8.97 9.89
C ARG A 278 -12.45 -8.73 8.50
N TYR A 279 -13.29 -8.69 7.47
CA TYR A 279 -12.84 -8.49 6.10
C TYR A 279 -12.06 -7.18 5.94
N GLU A 280 -12.65 -6.07 6.39
CA GLU A 280 -12.07 -4.74 6.24
C GLU A 280 -10.78 -4.58 7.06
N ASN A 281 -10.76 -5.09 8.29
CA ASN A 281 -9.58 -5.00 9.16
C ASN A 281 -8.40 -5.81 8.63
N ILE A 282 -8.65 -7.01 8.08
CA ILE A 282 -7.59 -7.82 7.45
C ILE A 282 -7.02 -7.09 6.23
N SER A 283 -7.88 -6.54 5.37
CA SER A 283 -7.43 -5.78 4.19
C SER A 283 -6.59 -4.54 4.57
N HIS A 284 -7.03 -3.79 5.59
CA HIS A 284 -6.31 -2.61 6.07
C HIS A 284 -4.96 -2.96 6.69
N ILE A 285 -4.92 -3.95 7.58
CA ILE A 285 -3.68 -4.27 8.29
C ILE A 285 -2.65 -4.85 7.33
N GLN A 286 -3.07 -5.67 6.37
CA GLN A 286 -2.18 -6.26 5.37
C GLN A 286 -1.46 -5.20 4.53
N THR A 287 -2.15 -4.10 4.19
CA THR A 287 -1.60 -3.02 3.35
C THR A 287 -0.79 -1.99 4.13
N PHE A 288 -0.66 -2.13 5.46
CA PHE A 288 -0.02 -1.16 6.33
C PHE A 288 1.40 -0.78 5.87
N ARG A 289 2.24 -1.76 5.54
CA ARG A 289 3.64 -1.50 5.17
C ARG A 289 3.73 -0.68 3.88
N ASP A 290 2.98 -1.05 2.85
CA ASP A 290 2.99 -0.31 1.58
C ASP A 290 2.40 1.09 1.76
N TYR A 291 1.30 1.21 2.52
CA TYR A 291 0.72 2.51 2.91
C TYR A 291 1.77 3.40 3.59
N PHE A 292 2.49 2.83 4.56
CA PHE A 292 3.47 3.55 5.35
C PHE A 292 4.66 4.03 4.51
N HIS A 293 5.24 3.16 3.67
CA HIS A 293 6.32 3.56 2.76
C HIS A 293 5.86 4.50 1.64
N TYR A 294 4.62 4.40 1.19
CA TYR A 294 4.03 5.33 0.24
C TYR A 294 3.97 6.74 0.86
N HIS A 295 3.47 6.89 2.09
CA HIS A 295 3.34 8.18 2.76
C HIS A 295 4.68 8.81 3.15
N ILE A 296 5.70 8.01 3.44
CA ILE A 296 7.08 8.50 3.57
C ILE A 296 7.54 9.15 2.25
N LYS A 297 7.38 8.44 1.12
CA LYS A 297 7.76 8.97 -0.20
C LYS A 297 6.94 10.21 -0.58
N ALA A 298 5.63 10.21 -0.31
CA ALA A 298 4.76 11.36 -0.55
C ALA A 298 5.20 12.58 0.28
N SER A 299 5.59 12.37 1.54
CA SER A 299 6.13 13.42 2.41
C SER A 299 7.44 13.97 1.88
N LYS A 300 8.37 13.12 1.42
CA LYS A 300 9.60 13.56 0.74
C LYS A 300 9.28 14.45 -0.47
N ALA A 301 8.37 14.01 -1.34
CA ALA A 301 7.95 14.78 -2.51
C ALA A 301 7.32 16.15 -2.14
N TYR A 302 6.52 16.18 -1.07
CA TYR A 302 5.94 17.42 -0.56
C TYR A 302 7.01 18.40 -0.06
N ILE A 303 7.99 17.91 0.72
CA ILE A 303 9.11 18.74 1.18
C ILE A 303 9.92 19.26 -0.01
N HIS A 304 10.19 18.44 -1.03
CA HIS A 304 10.84 18.92 -2.27
C HIS A 304 10.06 20.04 -2.95
N THR A 305 8.74 19.93 -3.04
CA THR A 305 7.90 21.00 -3.61
C THR A 305 8.00 22.29 -2.80
N ARG A 306 8.01 22.22 -1.47
CA ARG A 306 8.22 23.41 -0.61
C ARG A 306 9.62 24.00 -0.75
N MET A 307 10.66 23.17 -0.85
CA MET A 307 12.04 23.61 -1.09
C MET A 307 12.18 24.33 -2.43
N ARG A 308 11.59 23.80 -3.51
CA ARG A 308 11.56 24.45 -4.82
C ARG A 308 10.87 25.80 -4.77
N LYS A 309 9.70 25.89 -4.11
CA LYS A 309 8.99 27.16 -3.91
C LYS A 309 9.87 28.19 -3.20
N ARG A 310 10.51 27.80 -2.09
CA ARG A 310 11.37 28.70 -1.32
C ARG A 310 12.60 29.15 -2.12
N THR A 311 13.18 28.26 -2.93
CA THR A 311 14.29 28.59 -3.83
C THR A 311 13.86 29.59 -4.90
N ALA A 312 12.67 29.42 -5.47
CA ALA A 312 12.10 30.38 -6.42
C ALA A 312 11.90 31.76 -5.78
N ASP A 313 11.41 31.80 -4.53
CA ASP A 313 11.27 33.06 -3.78
C ASP A 313 12.64 33.76 -3.60
N PHE A 314 13.69 33.01 -3.24
CA PHE A 314 15.04 33.56 -3.10
C PHE A 314 15.62 34.05 -4.43
N LEU A 315 15.39 33.33 -5.53
CA LEU A 315 15.80 33.77 -6.86
C LEU A 315 15.10 35.07 -7.28
N GLN A 316 13.83 35.25 -6.92
CA GLN A 316 13.14 36.53 -7.15
C GLN A 316 13.80 37.68 -6.37
N VAL A 317 14.18 37.46 -5.12
CA VAL A 317 14.90 38.47 -4.32
C VAL A 317 16.25 38.81 -4.95
N LEU A 318 17.00 37.81 -5.39
CA LEU A 318 18.29 38.02 -6.07
C LEU A 318 18.12 38.77 -7.40
N ASN A 319 17.09 38.44 -8.18
CA ASN A 319 16.80 39.13 -9.43
C ASN A 319 16.40 40.60 -9.20
N ARG A 320 15.66 40.90 -8.13
CA ARG A 320 15.34 42.29 -7.73
C ARG A 320 16.57 43.06 -7.23
N ALA A 321 17.57 42.37 -6.70
CA ALA A 321 18.81 42.97 -6.25
C ALA A 321 19.81 43.22 -7.40
N ARG A 322 19.56 42.70 -8.60
CA ARG A 322 20.36 43.07 -9.77
C ARG A 322 20.05 44.54 -10.11
N PRO A 323 21.07 45.41 -10.20
CA PRO A 323 20.87 46.75 -10.71
C PRO A 323 20.22 46.63 -12.08
N GLU A 324 19.12 47.34 -12.30
CA GLU A 324 18.71 47.62 -13.67
C GLU A 324 19.89 48.33 -14.32
N ASN A 325 20.31 47.87 -15.50
CA ASN A 325 21.22 48.67 -16.30
C ASN A 325 20.45 49.97 -16.55
N GLU A 326 20.74 51.01 -15.77
CA GLU A 326 20.35 52.37 -16.10
C GLU A 326 20.65 52.52 -17.58
N GLU A 327 19.62 52.85 -18.38
CA GLU A 327 19.77 53.06 -19.80
C GLU A 327 21.02 53.91 -19.99
N ARG A 328 22.10 53.31 -20.51
CA ARG A 328 23.32 54.05 -20.82
C ARG A 328 22.84 55.26 -21.61
N GLU A 329 23.02 56.46 -21.06
CA GLU A 329 22.65 57.70 -21.74
C GLU A 329 23.08 57.55 -23.19
N ARG A 330 22.13 57.54 -24.13
CA ARG A 330 22.44 57.44 -25.54
C ARG A 330 23.13 58.74 -25.94
N LYS A 331 24.45 58.78 -25.74
CA LYS A 331 25.30 59.88 -26.20
C LYS A 331 25.46 59.72 -27.70
N THR A 332 25.20 60.81 -28.42
CA THR A 332 25.59 60.91 -29.82
C THR A 332 27.11 60.84 -29.93
N ALA A 333 27.66 60.47 -31.09
CA ALA A 333 29.12 60.31 -31.30
C ALA A 333 29.95 61.58 -30.95
N SER A 334 29.31 62.74 -30.77
CA SER A 334 29.92 64.01 -30.35
C SER A 334 29.77 64.34 -28.85
N GLY A 335 29.22 63.42 -28.04
CA GLY A 335 29.19 63.53 -26.57
C GLY A 335 28.09 64.39 -25.95
N ARG A 336 27.08 64.84 -26.72
CA ARG A 336 25.92 65.58 -26.17
C ARG A 336 24.79 64.65 -25.74
N THR A 337 24.24 64.89 -24.54
CA THR A 337 23.10 64.18 -23.96
C THR A 337 21.76 64.74 -24.47
N PHE A 338 20.81 63.86 -24.77
CA PHE A 338 19.45 64.24 -25.17
C PHE A 338 18.69 64.79 -23.95
N ARG A 339 18.30 66.07 -23.99
CA ARG A 339 17.24 66.61 -23.11
C ARG A 339 15.92 66.49 -23.85
N VAL A 340 15.00 65.70 -23.30
CA VAL A 340 13.60 65.70 -23.72
C VAL A 340 12.97 67.00 -23.20
N GLN A 341 12.60 67.91 -24.12
CA GLN A 341 11.75 69.05 -23.78
C GLN A 341 10.32 68.53 -23.59
N GLY A 342 9.71 68.91 -22.47
CA GLY A 342 8.41 68.42 -22.00
C GLY A 342 7.22 68.87 -22.82
#